data_AF-A0A4Z2FSX0-F1
#
_entry.id   AF-A0A4Z2FSX0-F1
#
_cell.length_a   1.000
_cell.length_b   1.000
_cell.length_c   1.000
_cell.angle_alpha   90.00
_cell.angle_beta   90.00
_cell.angle_gamma   90.00
#
_symmetry.space_group_name_H-M   'P 1'
#
loop_
_entity.id
_entity.type
_entity.pdbx_description
1 polymer ?
#
loop_
_entity_poly.entity_id
_entity_poly.type
_entity_poly.pdbx_seq_one_letter_code
_entity_poly.pdbx_strand_id
1 'polypeptide(L)'
;MYLSDFSYKNTDQNDLWKYIQKAEDEGGFTNVAKVMNTWTKQIGFPVITINTTSGEIYQKHFLFNDSSESNFMSNTKDSSYFLLETSDTMTKDEFISKSGEWILANINCTGYYRVNYNPENWERLLTQLETNPQRIPLMNRGQLVDDAFNLARAKLIEVTLALNSTRFLHDERGYIPWASTVKNLEYFVLMFDRSEVYGPMQACAMNASFSLRLAYLREQVSGLYDFFRNDTDHSQVPKDHSAQHNQIIAIDVACSNALPECLEMATKMFADWMSSNDTNSIHPNLRSVIYCQAVAAGGREEWEFAWERYQSSVDTSEKEQLREALSCTKQIWLLNRYLEYTLNPEKIRLMDVGSTILSVADNVAGQALAWNFVRAHWDYVSRTGPARLIEGVTRRFSTKFELQEQAMEQTRVNIQWVGENADAVLEWFENEAAR
;
A
#
# COMPACT_ATOMS: atom_id res chain seq x y z
N MET A 1 21.50 -19.65 29.22
CA MET A 1 21.23 -18.94 27.94
C MET A 1 19.81 -19.31 27.52
N TYR A 2 18.92 -18.36 27.19
CA TYR A 2 17.45 -18.59 27.08
C TYR A 2 17.08 -19.91 26.37
N LEU A 3 17.57 -20.11 25.15
CA LEU A 3 17.26 -21.32 24.35
C LEU A 3 17.77 -22.62 24.98
N SER A 4 18.94 -22.59 25.62
CA SER A 4 19.51 -23.77 26.28
C SER A 4 18.72 -24.12 27.54
N ASP A 5 18.29 -23.13 28.30
CA ASP A 5 17.68 -23.32 29.62
C ASP A 5 16.21 -23.79 29.51
N PHE A 6 15.56 -23.44 28.40
CA PHE A 6 14.21 -23.86 28.03
C PHE A 6 14.15 -24.92 26.91
N SER A 7 15.27 -25.55 26.59
CA SER A 7 15.30 -26.64 25.61
C SER A 7 14.35 -27.77 26.02
N TYR A 8 13.50 -28.20 25.08
CA TYR A 8 12.45 -29.21 25.29
C TYR A 8 11.41 -28.86 26.36
N LYS A 9 11.23 -27.56 26.68
CA LYS A 9 10.25 -27.03 27.63
C LYS A 9 9.41 -25.91 27.00
N ASN A 10 8.45 -25.41 27.76
CA ASN A 10 7.62 -24.25 27.42
C ASN A 10 8.09 -23.01 28.18
N THR A 11 7.75 -21.82 27.66
CA THR A 11 8.08 -20.51 28.23
C THR A 11 6.88 -19.58 28.18
N ASP A 12 6.89 -18.55 29.04
CA ASP A 12 6.02 -17.38 28.89
C ASP A 12 6.83 -16.13 28.48
N GLN A 13 6.12 -15.00 28.24
CA GLN A 13 6.78 -13.74 27.85
C GLN A 13 7.75 -13.21 28.92
N ASN A 14 7.45 -13.40 30.22
CA ASN A 14 8.29 -12.92 31.31
C ASN A 14 9.59 -13.70 31.38
N ASP A 15 9.59 -14.98 30.99
CA ASP A 15 10.82 -15.76 30.89
C ASP A 15 11.77 -15.16 29.86
N LEU A 16 11.28 -14.71 28.70
CA LEU A 16 12.12 -14.01 27.73
C LEU A 16 12.67 -12.70 28.30
N TRP A 17 11.82 -11.87 28.92
CA TRP A 17 12.25 -10.59 29.51
C TRP A 17 13.31 -10.76 30.59
N LYS A 18 13.25 -11.81 31.42
CA LYS A 18 14.29 -12.11 32.42
C LYS A 18 15.65 -12.37 31.76
N TYR A 19 15.69 -13.08 30.63
CA TYR A 19 16.95 -13.39 29.97
C TYR A 19 17.52 -12.22 29.18
N ILE A 20 16.66 -11.38 28.58
CA ILE A 20 17.10 -10.12 27.96
C ILE A 20 17.61 -9.18 29.06
N GLN A 21 16.90 -9.05 30.19
CA GLN A 21 17.36 -8.27 31.34
C GLN A 21 18.72 -8.76 31.84
N LYS A 22 18.93 -10.08 31.97
CA LYS A 22 20.24 -10.64 32.38
C LYS A 22 21.38 -10.30 31.41
N ALA A 23 21.10 -10.21 30.11
CA ALA A 23 22.09 -9.77 29.13
C ALA A 23 22.33 -8.25 29.21
N GLU A 24 21.32 -7.49 29.61
CA GLU A 24 21.35 -6.03 29.77
C GLU A 24 21.82 -5.53 31.15
N ASP A 25 21.89 -6.39 32.17
CA ASP A 25 22.44 -6.04 33.48
C ASP A 25 23.96 -5.71 33.38
N GLU A 26 24.58 -5.97 32.21
CA GLU A 26 25.90 -5.49 31.80
C GLU A 26 25.88 -4.13 31.04
N GLY A 27 24.69 -3.63 30.63
CA GLY A 27 24.48 -2.52 29.68
C GLY A 27 23.51 -1.39 30.09
N GLY A 28 22.75 -1.53 31.19
CA GLY A 28 22.07 -0.41 31.86
C GLY A 28 20.60 -0.12 31.51
N PHE A 29 19.81 -1.11 31.07
CA PHE A 29 18.34 -0.99 31.07
C PHE A 29 17.74 -1.23 32.46
N THR A 30 16.94 -0.29 32.96
CA THR A 30 16.43 -0.34 34.34
C THR A 30 15.35 -1.40 34.56
N ASN A 31 14.52 -1.70 33.55
CA ASN A 31 13.51 -2.76 33.61
C ASN A 31 12.92 -3.11 32.22
N VAL A 32 13.47 -4.12 31.54
CA VAL A 32 13.00 -4.61 30.22
C VAL A 32 11.54 -5.04 30.27
N ALA A 33 11.14 -5.79 31.31
CA ALA A 33 9.77 -6.29 31.45
C ALA A 33 8.75 -5.15 31.57
N LYS A 34 9.09 -4.05 32.25
CA LYS A 34 8.22 -2.87 32.38
C LYS A 34 7.98 -2.23 31.01
N VAL A 35 9.02 -2.03 30.21
CA VAL A 35 8.92 -1.46 28.86
C VAL A 35 8.09 -2.38 27.95
N MET A 36 8.48 -3.66 27.84
CA MET A 36 7.83 -4.59 26.92
C MET A 36 6.37 -4.87 27.29
N ASN A 37 6.00 -4.85 28.57
CA ASN A 37 4.60 -4.97 28.99
C ASN A 37 3.71 -3.86 28.43
N THR A 38 4.24 -2.66 28.15
CA THR A 38 3.43 -1.61 27.51
C THR A 38 3.14 -1.89 26.03
N TRP A 39 3.99 -2.68 25.37
CA TRP A 39 3.82 -3.08 23.97
C TRP A 39 3.06 -4.40 23.80
N THR A 40 3.16 -5.32 24.76
CA THR A 40 2.55 -6.66 24.61
C THR A 40 1.21 -6.83 25.29
N LYS A 41 0.86 -5.97 26.26
CA LYS A 41 -0.42 -6.06 27.01
C LYS A 41 -1.45 -5.02 26.60
N GLN A 42 -1.09 -4.08 25.73
CA GLN A 42 -1.99 -3.05 25.21
C GLN A 42 -2.15 -3.25 23.70
N ILE A 43 -3.35 -2.99 23.19
CA ILE A 43 -3.61 -3.00 21.76
C ILE A 43 -3.15 -1.69 21.13
N GLY A 44 -2.66 -1.75 19.89
CA GLY A 44 -2.29 -0.58 19.10
C GLY A 44 -0.85 -0.10 19.35
N PHE A 45 -0.58 1.13 18.93
CA PHE A 45 0.73 1.79 19.03
C PHE A 45 0.55 3.31 19.10
N PRO A 46 1.57 4.08 19.54
CA PRO A 46 1.45 5.52 19.67
C PRO A 46 1.74 6.25 18.35
N VAL A 47 1.20 7.46 18.27
CA VAL A 47 1.76 8.56 17.47
C VAL A 47 2.52 9.50 18.40
N ILE A 48 3.77 9.80 18.05
CA ILE A 48 4.60 10.79 18.73
C ILE A 48 4.47 12.11 17.98
N THR A 49 4.01 13.16 18.65
CA THR A 49 3.94 14.50 18.06
C THR A 49 5.06 15.37 18.60
N ILE A 50 5.81 16.01 17.70
CA ILE A 50 6.95 16.86 18.01
C ILE A 50 6.67 18.27 17.48
N ASN A 51 6.58 19.25 18.38
CA ASN A 51 6.57 20.66 18.02
C ASN A 51 8.00 21.18 18.01
N THR A 52 8.56 21.41 16.82
CA THR A 52 9.96 21.80 16.66
C THR A 52 10.22 23.29 16.92
N THR A 53 9.18 24.07 17.22
CA THR A 53 9.32 25.48 17.64
C THR A 53 9.44 25.60 19.15
N SER A 54 8.66 24.84 19.91
CA SER A 54 8.68 24.84 21.38
C SER A 54 9.56 23.75 21.98
N GLY A 55 9.89 22.70 21.23
CA GLY A 55 10.54 21.49 21.74
C GLY A 55 9.57 20.58 22.50
N GLU A 56 8.26 20.84 22.41
CA GLU A 56 7.23 20.00 23.03
C GLU A 56 7.12 18.66 22.31
N ILE A 57 7.09 17.59 23.08
CA ILE A 57 6.93 16.22 22.63
C ILE A 57 5.88 15.53 23.50
N TYR A 58 4.94 14.85 22.85
CA TYR A 58 3.93 14.05 23.53
C TYR A 58 3.53 12.86 22.67
N GLN A 59 2.86 11.89 23.27
CA GLN A 59 2.34 10.71 22.59
C GLN A 59 0.85 10.54 22.81
N LYS A 60 0.16 9.94 21.83
CA LYS A 60 -1.24 9.52 21.93
C LYS A 60 -1.42 8.17 21.28
N HIS A 61 -2.49 7.45 21.63
CA HIS A 61 -2.90 6.26 20.88
C HIS A 61 -3.20 6.65 19.44
N PHE A 62 -2.58 5.99 18.46
CA PHE A 62 -2.93 6.20 17.07
C PHE A 62 -4.19 5.41 16.70
N LEU A 63 -5.28 6.12 16.40
CA LEU A 63 -6.55 5.56 15.95
C LEU A 63 -7.07 6.41 14.78
N PHE A 64 -7.74 5.79 13.81
CA PHE A 64 -8.42 6.54 12.73
C PHE A 64 -9.70 7.23 13.21
N ASN A 65 -10.29 6.76 14.31
CA ASN A 65 -11.43 7.37 14.98
C ASN A 65 -11.00 7.86 16.35
N ASP A 66 -11.30 9.12 16.64
CA ASP A 66 -10.72 9.97 17.68
C ASP A 66 -11.18 9.62 19.12
N SER A 67 -11.02 8.36 19.54
CA SER A 67 -11.56 7.89 20.81
C SER A 67 -10.61 6.96 21.57
N SER A 68 -9.47 7.47 22.06
CA SER A 68 -8.94 7.16 23.41
C SER A 68 -7.49 7.63 23.59
N GLU A 69 -7.14 8.00 24.82
CA GLU A 69 -5.75 8.17 25.27
C GLU A 69 -5.20 6.81 25.74
N SER A 70 -3.95 6.49 25.37
CA SER A 70 -3.21 5.34 25.93
C SER A 70 -1.72 5.65 26.05
N ASN A 71 -1.06 4.96 26.98
CA ASN A 71 0.33 5.21 27.36
C ASN A 71 1.22 4.08 26.85
N PHE A 72 2.02 4.38 25.82
CA PHE A 72 3.06 3.49 25.31
C PHE A 72 4.44 3.96 25.79
N MET A 73 5.46 3.10 25.80
CA MET A 73 6.83 3.51 26.16
C MET A 73 7.81 3.11 25.07
N SER A 74 8.33 4.03 24.26
CA SER A 74 9.28 3.68 23.19
C SER A 74 10.72 4.00 23.57
N ASN A 75 11.63 3.00 23.50
CA ASN A 75 13.05 3.14 23.84
C ASN A 75 13.97 2.51 22.79
N THR A 76 15.12 3.15 22.54
CA THR A 76 16.37 2.56 22.01
C THR A 76 17.54 3.41 22.54
N LYS A 77 18.78 2.90 22.63
CA LYS A 77 19.90 3.66 23.24
C LYS A 77 21.14 3.73 22.34
N ASP A 78 21.40 4.95 21.92
CA ASP A 78 22.70 5.57 21.66
C ASP A 78 22.50 7.09 21.93
N SER A 79 23.53 7.92 21.78
CA SER A 79 23.49 9.38 22.05
C SER A 79 22.43 10.24 21.29
N SER A 80 21.52 9.60 20.55
CA SER A 80 20.48 10.18 19.67
C SER A 80 19.06 9.68 19.99
N TYR A 81 18.85 9.00 21.13
CA TYR A 81 17.60 8.29 21.40
C TYR A 81 17.01 8.64 22.78
N PHE A 82 15.68 8.85 22.84
CA PHE A 82 14.95 9.35 24.01
C PHE A 82 13.72 8.46 24.32
N LEU A 83 13.53 8.13 25.60
CA LEU A 83 12.38 7.38 26.10
C LEU A 83 11.26 8.32 26.57
N LEU A 84 10.08 8.21 25.96
CA LEU A 84 8.85 8.77 26.51
C LEU A 84 8.24 7.79 27.51
N GLU A 85 8.32 8.11 28.80
CA GLU A 85 7.77 7.28 29.88
C GLU A 85 6.29 7.58 30.17
N THR A 86 5.78 8.74 29.75
CA THR A 86 4.42 9.21 30.02
C THR A 86 3.74 9.77 28.77
N SER A 87 2.42 9.89 28.81
CA SER A 87 1.61 10.63 27.81
C SER A 87 1.67 12.14 28.02
N ASP A 88 2.19 12.60 29.15
CA ASP A 88 2.29 14.01 29.47
C ASP A 88 3.18 14.73 28.46
N THR A 89 2.82 15.98 28.17
CA THR A 89 3.66 16.83 27.33
C THR A 89 4.97 17.11 28.05
N MET A 90 6.08 16.82 27.37
CA MET A 90 7.42 17.12 27.84
C MET A 90 8.04 18.16 26.92
N THR A 91 8.91 19.02 27.46
CA THR A 91 9.69 19.98 26.65
C THR A 91 11.15 19.58 26.66
N LYS A 92 11.78 19.55 25.48
CA LYS A 92 13.19 19.21 25.29
C LYS A 92 13.83 20.11 24.24
N ASP A 93 14.91 20.77 24.63
CA ASP A 93 15.64 21.69 23.75
C ASP A 93 16.23 21.00 22.50
N GLU A 94 16.54 19.71 22.58
CA GLU A 94 17.03 18.89 21.46
C GLU A 94 16.01 18.77 20.32
N PHE A 95 14.72 18.94 20.61
CA PHE A 95 13.66 18.94 19.61
C PHE A 95 13.33 20.35 19.10
N ILE A 96 14.07 21.38 19.49
CA ILE A 96 13.90 22.74 18.94
C ILE A 96 14.75 22.85 17.67
N SER A 97 14.09 23.00 16.52
CA SER A 97 14.78 23.20 15.23
C SER A 97 15.42 24.59 15.16
N LYS A 98 16.64 24.66 14.64
CA LYS A 98 17.24 25.96 14.30
C LYS A 98 16.58 26.52 13.04
N SER A 99 16.73 27.82 12.82
CA SER A 99 16.19 28.50 11.63
C SER A 99 16.66 27.82 10.35
N GLY A 100 15.71 27.29 9.56
CA GLY A 100 15.97 26.62 8.29
C GLY A 100 16.39 25.15 8.40
N GLU A 101 16.51 24.59 9.61
CA GLU A 101 16.80 23.16 9.82
C GLU A 101 15.49 22.37 10.03
N TRP A 102 15.52 21.07 9.77
CA TRP A 102 14.41 20.15 10.04
C TRP A 102 14.83 19.09 11.04
N ILE A 103 13.85 18.54 11.77
CA ILE A 103 14.05 17.41 12.68
C ILE A 103 13.28 16.22 12.14
N LEU A 104 13.94 15.06 12.18
CA LEU A 104 13.39 13.77 11.78
C LEU A 104 13.59 12.79 12.93
N ALA A 105 12.49 12.27 13.48
CA ALA A 105 12.52 11.24 14.50
C ALA A 105 12.27 9.85 13.90
N ASN A 106 12.53 8.81 14.71
CA ASN A 106 12.42 7.40 14.31
C ASN A 106 13.32 7.04 13.09
N ILE A 107 14.60 7.40 13.15
CA ILE A 107 15.56 7.07 12.09
C ILE A 107 15.52 5.56 11.80
N ASN A 108 15.38 5.22 10.52
CA ASN A 108 15.21 3.86 10.00
C ASN A 108 14.01 3.07 10.54
N CYS A 109 12.99 3.74 11.10
CA CYS A 109 11.76 3.11 11.59
C CYS A 109 12.00 1.98 12.60
N THR A 110 13.01 2.16 13.46
CA THR A 110 13.39 1.16 14.47
C THR A 110 12.37 1.06 15.60
N GLY A 111 11.64 2.13 15.88
CA GLY A 111 10.54 2.16 16.82
C GLY A 111 9.20 1.85 16.17
N TYR A 112 8.36 1.07 16.86
CA TYR A 112 7.01 0.73 16.43
C TYR A 112 6.02 1.85 16.78
N TYR A 113 6.18 3.02 16.16
CA TYR A 113 5.33 4.19 16.35
C TYR A 113 5.36 5.11 15.12
N ARG A 114 4.32 5.94 14.99
CA ARG A 114 4.25 6.99 13.95
C ARG A 114 4.79 8.31 14.47
N VAL A 115 5.26 9.19 13.60
CA VAL A 115 5.72 10.52 13.98
C VAL A 115 4.92 11.60 13.28
N ASN A 116 4.40 12.56 14.06
CA ASN A 116 3.81 13.80 13.58
C ASN A 116 4.67 14.99 13.99
N TYR A 117 4.66 16.03 13.16
CA TYR A 117 5.37 17.29 13.40
C TYR A 117 4.42 18.48 13.27
N ASN A 118 4.82 19.64 13.79
CA ASN A 118 4.16 20.90 13.46
C ASN A 118 4.31 21.24 11.96
N PRO A 119 3.38 22.01 11.37
CA PRO A 119 3.33 22.28 9.93
C PRO A 119 4.64 22.80 9.32
N GLU A 120 5.37 23.65 10.04
CA GLU A 120 6.62 24.24 9.57
C GLU A 120 7.73 23.19 9.39
N ASN A 121 7.77 22.16 10.25
CA ASN A 121 8.75 21.09 10.12
C ASN A 121 8.36 20.12 8.99
N TRP A 122 7.06 19.84 8.84
CA TRP A 122 6.56 19.08 7.69
C TRP A 122 6.96 19.76 6.37
N GLU A 123 6.71 21.05 6.22
CA GLU A 123 7.08 21.80 5.01
C GLU A 123 8.58 21.73 4.71
N ARG A 124 9.44 21.85 5.72
CA ARG A 124 10.89 21.71 5.57
C ARG A 124 11.30 20.30 5.15
N LEU A 125 10.70 19.27 5.73
CA LEU A 125 10.96 17.87 5.36
C LEU A 125 10.52 17.59 3.91
N LEU A 126 9.34 18.06 3.50
CA LEU A 126 8.84 17.88 2.14
C LEU A 126 9.70 18.66 1.13
N THR A 127 10.10 19.88 1.46
CA THR A 127 11.04 20.66 0.63
C THR A 127 12.39 19.94 0.51
N GLN A 128 12.88 19.31 1.58
CA GLN A 128 14.11 18.52 1.53
C GLN A 128 13.96 17.28 0.64
N LEU A 129 12.82 16.60 0.67
CA LEU A 129 12.52 15.48 -0.22
C LEU A 129 12.51 15.91 -1.68
N GLU A 130 11.87 17.02 -2.02
CA GLU A 130 11.80 17.52 -3.40
C GLU A 130 13.15 18.05 -3.91
N THR A 131 13.95 18.70 -3.05
CA THR A 131 15.23 19.31 -3.47
C THR A 131 16.40 18.34 -3.48
N ASN A 132 16.49 17.44 -2.50
CA ASN A 132 17.52 16.41 -2.43
C ASN A 132 17.07 15.27 -1.50
N PRO A 133 16.37 14.25 -2.04
CA PRO A 133 15.85 13.13 -1.25
C PRO A 133 16.97 12.37 -0.51
N GLN A 134 18.20 12.34 -1.03
CA GLN A 134 19.29 11.56 -0.45
C GLN A 134 19.80 12.09 0.90
N ARG A 135 19.38 13.29 1.32
CA ARG A 135 19.62 13.80 2.68
C ARG A 135 18.78 13.08 3.73
N ILE A 136 17.68 12.45 3.33
CA ILE A 136 16.80 11.65 4.20
C ILE A 136 17.03 10.16 3.89
N PRO A 137 17.26 9.31 4.91
CA PRO A 137 17.46 7.87 4.71
C PRO A 137 16.31 7.22 3.95
N LEU A 138 16.61 6.22 3.11
CA LEU A 138 15.64 5.51 2.26
C LEU A 138 14.38 5.07 3.02
N MET A 139 14.57 4.49 4.22
CA MET A 139 13.47 4.01 5.04
C MET A 139 12.58 5.16 5.54
N ASN A 140 13.19 6.26 5.97
CA ASN A 140 12.46 7.43 6.44
C ASN A 140 11.74 8.18 5.32
N ARG A 141 12.23 8.15 4.08
CA ARG A 141 11.47 8.70 2.93
C ARG A 141 10.14 7.99 2.74
N GLY A 142 10.14 6.65 2.81
CA GLY A 142 8.90 5.87 2.80
C GLY A 142 8.06 6.08 4.05
N GLN A 143 8.68 6.25 5.22
CA GLN A 143 7.98 6.57 6.46
C GLN A 143 7.24 7.90 6.40
N LEU A 144 7.87 8.96 5.87
CA LEU A 144 7.25 10.28 5.79
C LEU A 144 5.97 10.24 4.96
N VAL A 145 5.97 9.48 3.86
CA VAL A 145 4.76 9.21 3.08
C VAL A 145 3.75 8.40 3.89
N ASP A 146 4.16 7.27 4.48
CA ASP A 146 3.23 6.40 5.21
C ASP A 146 2.59 7.12 6.41
N ASP A 147 3.40 7.82 7.21
CA ASP A 147 2.94 8.61 8.34
C ASP A 147 2.03 9.74 7.86
N ALA A 148 2.39 10.52 6.84
CA ALA A 148 1.54 11.62 6.37
C ALA A 148 0.14 11.13 5.93
N PHE A 149 0.06 10.06 5.14
CA PHE A 149 -1.22 9.51 4.70
C PHE A 149 -2.06 8.95 5.86
N ASN A 150 -1.45 8.23 6.79
CA ASN A 150 -2.17 7.67 7.93
C ASN A 150 -2.58 8.76 8.94
N LEU A 151 -1.76 9.78 9.15
CA LEU A 151 -2.08 10.96 9.98
C LEU A 151 -3.22 11.78 9.36
N ALA A 152 -3.24 11.94 8.03
CA ALA A 152 -4.34 12.61 7.34
C ALA A 152 -5.65 11.83 7.48
N ARG A 153 -5.62 10.50 7.35
CA ARG A 153 -6.79 9.64 7.61
C ARG A 153 -7.26 9.71 9.06
N ALA A 154 -6.35 9.91 10.01
CA ALA A 154 -6.64 10.13 11.42
C ALA A 154 -6.97 11.61 11.76
N LYS A 155 -7.04 12.49 10.76
CA LYS A 155 -7.34 13.93 10.91
C LYS A 155 -6.35 14.71 11.78
N LEU A 156 -5.12 14.22 11.88
CA LEU A 156 -4.04 14.88 12.61
C LEU A 156 -3.27 15.89 11.75
N ILE A 157 -3.40 15.77 10.43
CA ILE A 157 -2.87 16.72 9.44
C ILE A 157 -3.85 16.82 8.27
N GLU A 158 -3.69 17.86 7.44
CA GLU A 158 -4.47 18.05 6.21
C GLU A 158 -4.12 17.01 5.15
N VAL A 159 -5.12 16.54 4.39
CA VAL A 159 -4.92 15.56 3.30
C VAL A 159 -4.00 16.09 2.19
N THR A 160 -4.03 17.39 1.94
CA THR A 160 -3.17 18.05 0.94
C THR A 160 -1.69 17.98 1.33
N LEU A 161 -1.37 17.97 2.63
CA LEU A 161 0.01 17.77 3.11
C LEU A 161 0.48 16.35 2.81
N ALA A 162 -0.37 15.35 3.02
CA ALA A 162 -0.07 13.97 2.63
C ALA A 162 0.13 13.81 1.11
N LEU A 163 -0.71 14.46 0.30
CA LEU A 163 -0.53 14.45 -1.15
C LEU A 163 0.77 15.15 -1.59
N ASN A 164 1.10 16.29 -0.97
CA ASN A 164 2.38 16.99 -1.20
C ASN A 164 3.58 16.08 -0.92
N SER A 165 3.48 15.14 0.03
CA SER A 165 4.56 14.21 0.32
C SER A 165 4.88 13.25 -0.83
N THR A 166 4.12 13.24 -1.92
CA THR A 166 4.36 12.38 -3.09
C THR A 166 5.08 13.10 -4.24
N ARG A 167 5.23 14.42 -4.20
CA ARG A 167 5.79 15.20 -5.32
C ARG A 167 7.24 14.87 -5.67
N PHE A 168 8.02 14.40 -4.69
CA PHE A 168 9.43 14.06 -4.90
C PHE A 168 9.63 12.75 -5.70
N LEU A 169 8.54 11.99 -5.96
CA LEU A 169 8.63 10.67 -6.57
C LEU A 169 9.14 10.71 -8.01
N HIS A 170 8.93 11.81 -8.74
CA HIS A 170 9.45 12.00 -10.10
C HIS A 170 10.95 11.71 -10.24
N ASP A 171 11.74 11.99 -9.18
CA ASP A 171 13.18 11.76 -9.12
C ASP A 171 13.57 10.55 -8.25
N GLU A 172 12.61 9.87 -7.62
CA GLU A 172 12.86 8.77 -6.69
C GLU A 172 13.04 7.43 -7.42
N ARG A 173 14.06 6.67 -7.00
CA ARG A 173 14.40 5.35 -7.57
C ARG A 173 14.44 4.24 -6.53
N GLY A 174 14.24 4.57 -5.26
CA GLY A 174 14.19 3.64 -4.16
C GLY A 174 12.85 2.92 -4.09
N TYR A 175 12.91 1.61 -3.85
CA TYR A 175 11.73 0.76 -3.71
C TYR A 175 10.81 1.19 -2.55
N ILE A 176 11.38 1.49 -1.38
CA ILE A 176 10.61 1.72 -0.15
C ILE A 176 9.67 2.96 -0.26
N PRO A 177 10.11 4.13 -0.73
CA PRO A 177 9.22 5.27 -1.00
C PRO A 177 8.10 4.96 -1.99
N TRP A 178 8.41 4.29 -3.09
CA TRP A 178 7.43 3.91 -4.11
C TRP A 178 6.40 2.92 -3.55
N ALA A 179 6.85 1.87 -2.87
CA ALA A 179 5.97 0.89 -2.23
C ALA A 179 5.07 1.52 -1.17
N SER A 180 5.61 2.43 -0.35
CA SER A 180 4.84 3.20 0.63
C SER A 180 3.77 4.05 -0.03
N THR A 181 4.14 4.76 -1.11
CA THR A 181 3.22 5.62 -1.86
C THR A 181 2.09 4.81 -2.49
N VAL A 182 2.40 3.77 -3.26
CA VAL A 182 1.41 2.95 -3.96
C VAL A 182 0.42 2.34 -2.99
N LYS A 183 0.91 1.79 -1.86
CA LYS A 183 0.07 1.23 -0.81
C LYS A 183 -0.88 2.27 -0.20
N ASN A 184 -0.41 3.49 0.05
CA ASN A 184 -1.25 4.53 0.65
C ASN A 184 -2.22 5.15 -0.37
N LEU A 185 -1.83 5.26 -1.64
CA LEU A 185 -2.71 5.68 -2.72
C LEU A 185 -3.75 4.61 -3.08
N GLU A 186 -3.50 3.32 -2.82
CA GLU A 186 -4.50 2.26 -3.02
C GLU A 186 -5.81 2.59 -2.29
N TYR A 187 -5.74 3.14 -1.07
CA TYR A 187 -6.93 3.57 -0.35
C TYR A 187 -7.66 4.70 -1.08
N PHE A 188 -6.94 5.70 -1.60
CA PHE A 188 -7.51 6.81 -2.36
C PHE A 188 -8.18 6.30 -3.65
N VAL A 189 -7.51 5.39 -4.36
CA VAL A 189 -8.08 4.67 -5.52
C VAL A 189 -9.37 3.97 -5.12
N LEU A 190 -9.35 3.13 -4.09
CA LEU A 190 -10.52 2.37 -3.66
C LEU A 190 -11.71 3.27 -3.25
N MET A 191 -11.44 4.44 -2.68
CA MET A 191 -12.48 5.38 -2.24
C MET A 191 -13.02 6.23 -3.38
N PHE A 192 -12.17 6.60 -4.33
CA PHE A 192 -12.51 7.57 -5.36
C PHE A 192 -12.76 6.97 -6.74
N ASP A 193 -12.39 5.72 -7.04
CA ASP A 193 -12.45 5.13 -8.39
C ASP A 193 -13.83 5.03 -9.06
N ARG A 194 -14.88 5.29 -8.29
CA ARG A 194 -16.27 5.38 -8.76
C ARG A 194 -16.86 6.80 -8.64
N SER A 195 -16.00 7.81 -8.47
CA SER A 195 -16.37 9.22 -8.31
C SER A 195 -15.67 10.12 -9.34
N GLU A 196 -16.10 11.38 -9.44
CA GLU A 196 -15.46 12.36 -10.34
C GLU A 196 -14.01 12.68 -9.98
N VAL A 197 -13.63 12.49 -8.71
CA VAL A 197 -12.24 12.60 -8.22
C VAL A 197 -11.32 11.62 -8.93
N TYR A 198 -11.84 10.45 -9.34
CA TYR A 198 -11.03 9.46 -10.04
C TYR A 198 -10.52 9.94 -11.37
N GLY A 199 -11.28 10.82 -12.03
CA GLY A 199 -10.87 11.49 -13.25
C GLY A 199 -9.50 12.07 -12.99
N PRO A 200 -9.34 13.25 -12.37
CA PRO A 200 -8.03 13.88 -12.17
C PRO A 200 -6.91 12.99 -11.60
N MET A 201 -7.26 11.94 -10.86
CA MET A 201 -6.34 10.95 -10.32
C MET A 201 -5.85 9.86 -11.32
N GLN A 202 -6.67 9.39 -12.27
CA GLN A 202 -6.33 8.33 -13.24
C GLN A 202 -6.44 8.78 -14.70
N ALA A 203 -5.34 8.74 -15.44
CA ALA A 203 -5.38 8.83 -16.90
C ALA A 203 -6.03 7.59 -17.53
N CYS A 204 -7.18 7.77 -18.20
CA CYS A 204 -7.61 6.84 -19.23
C CYS A 204 -8.06 7.58 -20.49
N ALA A 205 -7.36 7.28 -21.58
CA ALA A 205 -7.65 7.76 -22.91
C ALA A 205 -8.86 7.01 -23.50
N MET A 206 -9.96 7.74 -23.72
CA MET A 206 -10.76 7.62 -24.94
C MET A 206 -11.24 9.03 -25.32
N ASN A 207 -10.72 9.53 -26.45
CA ASN A 207 -11.13 10.72 -27.22
C ASN A 207 -10.36 12.03 -26.91
N ALA A 208 -9.49 12.37 -27.86
CA ALA A 208 -8.46 13.41 -27.85
C ALA A 208 -8.96 14.87 -27.94
N SER A 209 -10.01 15.25 -27.20
CA SER A 209 -10.40 16.68 -27.10
C SER A 209 -10.87 17.11 -25.70
N PHE A 210 -10.65 16.28 -24.69
CA PHE A 210 -10.81 16.61 -23.27
C PHE A 210 -9.60 16.11 -22.44
N SER A 211 -8.44 15.96 -23.10
CA SER A 211 -7.22 15.30 -22.62
C SER A 211 -6.26 16.22 -21.85
N LEU A 212 -6.75 17.03 -20.91
CA LEU A 212 -5.92 18.04 -20.22
C LEU A 212 -5.93 17.96 -18.69
N ARG A 213 -6.53 16.92 -18.07
CA ARG A 213 -6.58 16.82 -16.60
C ARG A 213 -6.15 15.48 -16.02
N LEU A 214 -5.20 14.77 -16.63
CA LEU A 214 -4.81 13.42 -16.17
C LEU A 214 -3.32 13.11 -16.38
N ALA A 215 -2.45 13.70 -15.56
CA ALA A 215 -0.99 13.61 -15.73
C ALA A 215 -0.23 13.12 -14.50
N TYR A 216 -0.72 13.37 -13.27
CA TYR A 216 0.14 13.32 -12.09
C TYR A 216 0.86 11.98 -11.90
N LEU A 217 0.16 10.86 -11.67
CA LEU A 217 0.82 9.57 -11.42
C LEU A 217 1.64 9.08 -12.62
N ARG A 218 1.15 9.35 -13.83
CA ARG A 218 1.88 9.03 -15.06
C ARG A 218 3.19 9.81 -15.14
N GLU A 219 3.19 11.09 -14.82
CA GLU A 219 4.37 11.95 -14.80
C GLU A 219 5.33 11.51 -13.70
N GLN A 220 4.85 11.29 -12.47
CA GLN A 220 5.66 10.82 -11.35
C GLN A 220 6.38 9.50 -11.69
N VAL A 221 5.70 8.54 -12.35
CA VAL A 221 6.29 7.23 -12.64
C VAL A 221 7.12 7.21 -13.92
N SER A 222 6.96 8.16 -14.84
CA SER A 222 7.64 8.13 -16.16
C SER A 222 9.16 7.99 -16.02
N GLY A 223 9.78 8.77 -15.12
CA GLY A 223 11.23 8.68 -14.86
C GLY A 223 11.67 7.33 -14.29
N LEU A 224 10.84 6.70 -13.45
CA LEU A 224 11.09 5.36 -12.92
C LEU A 224 10.93 4.28 -13.98
N TYR A 225 9.88 4.38 -14.81
CA TYR A 225 9.64 3.46 -15.92
C TYR A 225 10.81 3.49 -16.91
N ASP A 226 11.24 4.68 -17.32
CA ASP A 226 12.37 4.87 -18.23
C ASP A 226 13.68 4.30 -17.67
N PHE A 227 13.89 4.42 -16.35
CA PHE A 227 15.04 3.84 -15.66
C PHE A 227 15.12 2.31 -15.82
N PHE A 228 13.97 1.62 -15.81
CA PHE A 228 13.89 0.15 -15.97
C PHE A 228 13.56 -0.30 -17.40
N ARG A 229 13.32 0.61 -18.34
CA ARG A 229 12.81 0.31 -19.68
C ARG A 229 13.69 -0.69 -20.42
N ASN A 230 15.01 -0.46 -20.42
CA ASN A 230 15.93 -1.35 -21.12
C ASN A 230 15.91 -2.78 -20.57
N ASP A 231 15.82 -2.96 -19.26
CA ASP A 231 15.73 -4.30 -18.66
C ASP A 231 14.38 -4.93 -18.99
N THR A 232 13.29 -4.18 -18.83
CA THR A 232 11.92 -4.66 -19.04
C THR A 232 11.64 -5.08 -20.48
N ASP A 233 12.02 -4.25 -21.46
CA ASP A 233 11.80 -4.50 -22.89
C ASP A 233 12.53 -5.77 -23.37
N HIS A 234 13.62 -6.15 -22.71
CA HIS A 234 14.38 -7.37 -22.99
C HIS A 234 14.01 -8.54 -22.05
N SER A 235 12.91 -8.41 -21.30
CA SER A 235 12.46 -9.42 -20.34
C SER A 235 13.55 -9.79 -19.32
N GLN A 236 14.30 -8.79 -18.84
CA GLN A 236 15.35 -8.91 -17.84
C GLN A 236 14.93 -8.24 -16.54
N VAL A 237 15.55 -8.68 -15.45
CA VAL A 237 15.34 -8.10 -14.13
C VAL A 237 16.67 -7.71 -13.49
N PRO A 238 16.73 -6.63 -12.70
CA PRO A 238 17.91 -6.25 -11.96
C PRO A 238 18.42 -7.35 -11.02
N LYS A 239 19.71 -7.31 -10.65
CA LYS A 239 20.27 -8.27 -9.67
C LYS A 239 19.79 -8.03 -8.24
N ASP A 240 19.62 -6.76 -7.86
CA ASP A 240 19.16 -6.38 -6.53
C ASP A 240 17.66 -6.67 -6.39
N HIS A 241 17.28 -7.39 -5.33
CA HIS A 241 15.89 -7.77 -5.10
C HIS A 241 14.96 -6.56 -4.90
N SER A 242 15.42 -5.48 -4.27
CA SER A 242 14.59 -4.28 -4.09
C SER A 242 14.33 -3.61 -5.44
N ALA A 243 15.35 -3.54 -6.30
CA ALA A 243 15.21 -3.04 -7.67
C ALA A 243 14.27 -3.90 -8.53
N GLN A 244 14.26 -5.24 -8.35
CA GLN A 244 13.28 -6.12 -9.03
C GLN A 244 11.84 -5.77 -8.64
N HIS A 245 11.57 -5.57 -7.35
CA HIS A 245 10.22 -5.18 -6.90
C HIS A 245 9.87 -3.77 -7.38
N ASN A 246 10.84 -2.85 -7.41
CA ASN A 246 10.60 -1.51 -7.91
C ASN A 246 10.33 -1.46 -9.43
N GLN A 247 10.96 -2.35 -10.21
CA GLN A 247 10.64 -2.54 -11.62
C GLN A 247 9.18 -2.98 -11.81
N ILE A 248 8.70 -3.91 -10.98
CA ILE A 248 7.30 -4.35 -11.02
C ILE A 248 6.36 -3.18 -10.71
N ILE A 249 6.64 -2.39 -9.67
CA ILE A 249 5.87 -1.18 -9.35
C ILE A 249 5.89 -0.19 -10.52
N ALA A 250 7.05 0.04 -11.13
CA ALA A 250 7.18 0.96 -12.25
C ALA A 250 6.27 0.57 -13.42
N ILE A 251 6.26 -0.71 -13.78
CA ILE A 251 5.40 -1.24 -14.85
C ILE A 251 3.93 -1.14 -14.45
N ASP A 252 3.57 -1.59 -13.24
CA ASP A 252 2.18 -1.63 -12.80
C ASP A 252 1.57 -0.23 -12.74
N VAL A 253 2.26 0.73 -12.11
CA VAL A 253 1.79 2.11 -12.00
C VAL A 253 1.78 2.78 -13.38
N ALA A 254 2.79 2.58 -14.23
CA ALA A 254 2.82 3.17 -15.56
C ALA A 254 1.68 2.66 -16.46
N CYS A 255 1.49 1.34 -16.54
CA CYS A 255 0.46 0.74 -17.39
C CYS A 255 -0.95 1.02 -16.86
N SER A 256 -1.17 0.93 -15.53
CA SER A 256 -2.47 1.23 -14.90
C SER A 256 -2.88 2.70 -15.04
N ASN A 257 -1.91 3.60 -15.27
CA ASN A 257 -2.12 5.03 -15.58
C ASN A 257 -1.93 5.34 -17.08
N ALA A 258 -2.10 4.33 -17.94
CA ALA A 258 -2.15 4.47 -19.39
C ALA A 258 -0.93 5.18 -20.02
N LEU A 259 0.28 4.92 -19.49
CA LEU A 259 1.52 5.28 -20.19
C LEU A 259 1.60 4.48 -21.51
N PRO A 260 1.52 5.11 -22.69
CA PRO A 260 1.44 4.43 -23.98
C PRO A 260 2.58 3.44 -24.20
N GLU A 261 3.80 3.82 -23.81
CA GLU A 261 5.00 3.00 -23.94
C GLU A 261 4.92 1.72 -23.11
N CYS A 262 4.30 1.79 -21.92
CA CYS A 262 4.07 0.62 -21.06
C CYS A 262 3.00 -0.30 -21.65
N LEU A 263 1.88 0.28 -22.13
CA LEU A 263 0.80 -0.50 -22.76
C LEU A 263 1.27 -1.20 -24.03
N GLU A 264 2.01 -0.51 -24.89
CA GLU A 264 2.61 -1.11 -26.10
C GLU A 264 3.58 -2.24 -25.74
N MET A 265 4.44 -2.04 -24.74
CA MET A 265 5.36 -3.06 -24.26
C MET A 265 4.62 -4.30 -23.74
N ALA A 266 3.65 -4.13 -22.84
CA ALA A 266 2.92 -5.24 -22.24
C ALA A 266 2.11 -6.03 -23.27
N THR A 267 1.39 -5.32 -24.16
CA THR A 267 0.61 -5.96 -25.24
C THR A 267 1.51 -6.69 -26.23
N LYS A 268 2.64 -6.10 -26.62
CA LYS A 268 3.61 -6.75 -27.52
C LYS A 268 4.20 -8.01 -26.90
N MET A 269 4.68 -7.96 -25.66
CA MET A 269 5.26 -9.13 -24.99
C MET A 269 4.25 -10.28 -24.89
N PHE A 270 2.99 -9.97 -24.61
CA PHE A 270 1.93 -10.99 -24.54
C PHE A 270 1.57 -11.54 -25.91
N ALA A 271 1.48 -10.70 -26.94
CA ALA A 271 1.25 -11.13 -28.33
C ALA A 271 2.39 -12.01 -28.87
N ASP A 272 3.64 -11.67 -28.55
CA ASP A 272 4.81 -12.49 -28.87
C ASP A 272 4.71 -13.87 -28.22
N TRP A 273 4.22 -13.95 -26.97
CA TRP A 273 3.96 -15.23 -26.31
C TRP A 273 2.80 -15.99 -26.95
N MET A 274 1.68 -15.34 -27.29
CA MET A 274 0.54 -15.95 -27.96
C MET A 274 0.91 -16.55 -29.33
N SER A 275 1.82 -15.90 -30.05
CA SER A 275 2.29 -16.35 -31.37
C SER A 275 3.42 -17.38 -31.32
N SER A 276 3.98 -17.64 -30.14
CA SER A 276 5.08 -18.58 -29.98
C SER A 276 4.58 -20.03 -29.95
N ASN A 277 5.48 -20.97 -30.25
CA ASN A 277 5.20 -22.40 -30.12
C ASN A 277 5.29 -22.82 -28.65
N ASP A 278 4.38 -22.30 -27.81
CA ASP A 278 4.26 -22.50 -26.37
C ASP A 278 5.44 -22.01 -25.50
N THR A 279 6.35 -21.23 -26.06
CA THR A 279 7.52 -20.72 -25.32
C THR A 279 7.23 -19.35 -24.72
N ASN A 280 7.18 -19.27 -23.39
CA ASN A 280 7.00 -18.01 -22.69
C ASN A 280 8.34 -17.31 -22.41
N SER A 281 8.65 -16.26 -23.19
CA SER A 281 9.87 -15.46 -23.03
C SER A 281 9.77 -14.41 -21.90
N ILE A 282 8.59 -14.21 -21.31
CA ILE A 282 8.38 -13.26 -20.22
C ILE A 282 9.01 -13.81 -18.94
N HIS A 283 9.92 -13.04 -18.36
CA HIS A 283 10.63 -13.40 -17.15
C HIS A 283 9.63 -13.63 -16.00
N PRO A 284 9.78 -14.69 -15.18
CA PRO A 284 8.82 -15.06 -14.14
C PRO A 284 8.36 -13.92 -13.21
N ASN A 285 9.28 -13.04 -12.82
CA ASN A 285 8.95 -11.88 -11.97
C ASN A 285 8.06 -10.83 -12.64
N LEU A 286 8.09 -10.74 -13.97
CA LEU A 286 7.31 -9.75 -14.73
C LEU A 286 5.95 -10.31 -15.18
N ARG A 287 5.73 -11.62 -15.08
CA ARG A 287 4.54 -12.30 -15.62
C ARG A 287 3.24 -11.78 -15.03
N SER A 288 3.12 -11.66 -13.70
CA SER A 288 1.87 -11.19 -13.07
C SER A 288 1.44 -9.83 -13.64
N VAL A 289 2.36 -8.85 -13.63
CA VAL A 289 2.05 -7.51 -14.15
C VAL A 289 1.82 -7.51 -15.66
N ILE A 290 2.66 -8.17 -16.47
CA ILE A 290 2.49 -8.18 -17.93
C ILE A 290 1.20 -8.89 -18.35
N TYR A 291 0.87 -10.04 -17.75
CA TYR A 291 -0.36 -10.76 -18.06
C TYR A 291 -1.58 -9.92 -17.70
N CYS A 292 -1.61 -9.32 -16.50
CA CYS A 292 -2.74 -8.49 -16.06
C CYS A 292 -2.93 -7.30 -17.00
N GLN A 293 -1.86 -6.58 -17.34
CA GLN A 293 -1.92 -5.40 -18.20
C GLN A 293 -2.32 -5.76 -19.64
N ALA A 294 -1.83 -6.88 -20.18
CA ALA A 294 -2.22 -7.36 -21.51
C ALA A 294 -3.69 -7.81 -21.56
N VAL A 295 -4.18 -8.55 -20.55
CA VAL A 295 -5.59 -8.97 -20.46
C VAL A 295 -6.52 -7.76 -20.23
N ALA A 296 -6.06 -6.74 -19.51
CA ALA A 296 -6.79 -5.49 -19.30
C ALA A 296 -6.90 -4.63 -20.58
N ALA A 297 -5.85 -4.62 -21.41
CA ALA A 297 -5.80 -3.90 -22.69
C ALA A 297 -6.49 -4.66 -23.83
N GLY A 298 -6.45 -5.99 -23.78
CA GLY A 298 -7.01 -6.88 -24.78
C GLY A 298 -8.51 -7.13 -24.63
N GLY A 299 -8.97 -8.21 -25.24
CA GLY A 299 -10.36 -8.64 -25.25
C GLY A 299 -10.50 -10.13 -25.00
N ARG A 300 -11.35 -10.78 -25.79
CA ARG A 300 -11.64 -12.21 -25.63
C ARG A 300 -10.43 -13.08 -25.98
N GLU A 301 -9.67 -12.73 -27.02
CA GLU A 301 -8.59 -13.59 -27.52
C GLU A 301 -7.48 -13.76 -26.47
N GLU A 302 -7.02 -12.66 -25.89
CA GLU A 302 -6.02 -12.64 -24.83
C GLU A 302 -6.51 -13.38 -23.58
N TRP A 303 -7.78 -13.17 -23.21
CA TRP A 303 -8.38 -13.82 -22.05
C TRP A 303 -8.51 -15.34 -22.23
N GLU A 304 -9.00 -15.81 -23.39
CA GLU A 304 -9.14 -17.24 -23.66
C GLU A 304 -7.76 -17.92 -23.73
N PHE A 305 -6.76 -17.25 -24.30
CA PHE A 305 -5.39 -17.74 -24.27
C PHE A 305 -4.87 -17.87 -22.83
N ALA A 306 -4.98 -16.83 -22.01
CA ALA A 306 -4.58 -16.88 -20.60
C ALA A 306 -5.32 -18.00 -19.83
N TRP A 307 -6.60 -18.20 -20.13
CA TRP A 307 -7.41 -19.26 -19.52
C TRP A 307 -6.95 -20.66 -19.93
N GLU A 308 -6.64 -20.86 -21.21
CA GLU A 308 -6.08 -22.12 -21.71
C GLU A 308 -4.74 -22.44 -21.05
N ARG A 309 -3.86 -21.44 -20.94
CA ARG A 309 -2.57 -21.56 -20.26
C ARG A 309 -2.75 -21.86 -18.77
N TYR A 310 -3.73 -21.24 -18.11
CA TYR A 310 -4.06 -21.53 -16.72
C TYR A 310 -4.50 -22.99 -16.56
N GLN A 311 -5.32 -23.52 -17.46
CA GLN A 311 -5.78 -24.91 -17.36
C GLN A 311 -4.65 -25.91 -17.62
N SER A 312 -3.79 -25.65 -18.61
CA SER A 312 -2.73 -26.57 -19.03
C SER A 312 -1.44 -26.49 -18.19
N SER A 313 -1.17 -25.37 -17.53
CA SER A 313 0.08 -25.19 -16.78
C SER A 313 0.16 -26.13 -15.57
N VAL A 314 1.35 -26.69 -15.37
CA VAL A 314 1.70 -27.51 -14.19
C VAL A 314 2.45 -26.72 -13.14
N ASP A 315 2.92 -25.52 -13.48
CA ASP A 315 3.59 -24.61 -12.55
C ASP A 315 2.53 -23.90 -11.70
N THR A 316 2.63 -24.09 -10.38
CA THR A 316 1.69 -23.47 -9.43
C THR A 316 1.84 -21.96 -9.39
N SER A 317 3.06 -21.42 -9.56
CA SER A 317 3.31 -19.98 -9.56
C SER A 317 2.72 -19.34 -10.82
N GLU A 318 2.95 -19.92 -11.99
CA GLU A 318 2.36 -19.42 -13.24
C GLU A 318 0.83 -19.52 -13.23
N LYS A 319 0.28 -20.60 -12.67
CA LYS A 319 -1.18 -20.72 -12.46
C LYS A 319 -1.74 -19.60 -11.59
N GLU A 320 -1.07 -19.23 -10.52
CA GLU A 320 -1.50 -18.14 -9.66
C GLU A 320 -1.47 -16.80 -10.40
N GLN A 321 -0.39 -16.51 -11.13
CA GLN A 321 -0.22 -15.29 -11.92
C GLN A 321 -1.29 -15.17 -13.03
N LEU A 322 -1.59 -16.26 -13.73
CA LEU A 322 -2.64 -16.28 -14.76
C LEU A 322 -4.03 -16.10 -14.16
N ARG A 323 -4.30 -16.74 -13.02
CA ARG A 323 -5.58 -16.64 -12.32
C ARG A 323 -5.87 -15.21 -11.85
N GLU A 324 -4.84 -14.51 -11.37
CA GLU A 324 -4.92 -13.09 -11.05
C GLU A 324 -5.14 -12.25 -12.33
N ALA A 325 -4.33 -12.44 -13.37
CA ALA A 325 -4.43 -11.69 -14.62
C ALA A 325 -5.79 -11.79 -15.32
N LEU A 326 -6.45 -12.96 -15.27
CA LEU A 326 -7.79 -13.17 -15.83
C LEU A 326 -8.85 -12.25 -15.20
N SER A 327 -8.62 -11.78 -13.97
CA SER A 327 -9.51 -10.82 -13.31
C SER A 327 -9.31 -9.38 -13.77
N CYS A 328 -8.22 -9.07 -14.48
CA CYS A 328 -7.90 -7.71 -14.92
C CYS A 328 -8.66 -7.25 -16.18
N THR A 329 -9.41 -8.15 -16.83
CA THR A 329 -10.18 -7.80 -18.03
C THR A 329 -11.23 -6.72 -17.75
N LYS A 330 -11.40 -5.80 -18.70
CA LYS A 330 -12.42 -4.74 -18.64
C LYS A 330 -13.79 -5.20 -19.17
N GLN A 331 -13.89 -6.43 -19.69
CA GLN A 331 -15.11 -6.98 -20.26
C GLN A 331 -15.98 -7.62 -19.17
N ILE A 332 -17.08 -6.95 -18.82
CA ILE A 332 -18.03 -7.37 -17.77
C ILE A 332 -18.49 -8.83 -17.93
N TRP A 333 -18.79 -9.25 -19.15
CA TRP A 333 -19.28 -10.62 -19.41
C TRP A 333 -18.20 -11.69 -19.17
N LEU A 334 -16.92 -11.37 -19.37
CA LEU A 334 -15.80 -12.27 -19.06
C LEU A 334 -15.61 -12.41 -17.55
N LEU A 335 -15.69 -11.30 -16.80
CA LEU A 335 -15.66 -11.32 -15.34
C LEU A 335 -16.80 -12.16 -14.76
N ASN A 336 -18.02 -11.98 -15.27
CA ASN A 336 -19.17 -12.77 -14.82
C ASN A 336 -19.00 -14.27 -15.13
N ARG A 337 -18.54 -14.61 -16.34
CA ARG A 337 -18.21 -15.99 -16.70
C ARG A 337 -17.11 -16.57 -15.79
N TYR A 338 -16.12 -15.75 -15.42
CA TYR A 338 -15.03 -16.17 -14.55
C TYR A 338 -15.51 -16.47 -13.13
N LEU A 339 -16.42 -15.66 -12.59
CA LEU A 339 -17.09 -15.93 -11.31
C LEU A 339 -17.83 -17.28 -11.36
N GLU A 340 -18.59 -17.57 -12.43
CA GLU A 340 -19.25 -18.87 -12.59
C GLU A 340 -18.27 -20.06 -12.58
N TYR A 341 -17.05 -19.88 -13.10
CA TYR A 341 -16.03 -20.93 -13.06
C TYR A 341 -15.58 -21.26 -11.63
N THR A 342 -15.72 -20.34 -10.68
CA THR A 342 -15.41 -20.59 -9.26
C THR A 342 -16.35 -21.61 -8.61
N LEU A 343 -17.55 -21.81 -9.17
CA LEU A 343 -18.50 -22.81 -8.68
C LEU A 343 -18.19 -24.22 -9.18
N ASN A 344 -17.27 -24.37 -10.14
CA ASN A 344 -16.87 -25.65 -10.70
C ASN A 344 -15.46 -26.06 -10.18
N PRO A 345 -15.37 -27.07 -9.29
CA PRO A 345 -14.09 -27.54 -8.74
C PRO A 345 -13.10 -28.08 -9.78
N GLU A 346 -13.57 -28.52 -10.96
CA GLU A 346 -12.70 -28.96 -12.05
C GLU A 346 -12.04 -27.79 -12.78
N LYS A 347 -12.65 -26.60 -12.73
CA LYS A 347 -12.12 -25.38 -13.35
C LYS A 347 -11.25 -24.59 -12.38
N ILE A 348 -11.73 -24.37 -11.15
CA ILE A 348 -11.03 -23.63 -10.11
C ILE A 348 -11.13 -24.43 -8.81
N ARG A 349 -9.98 -24.71 -8.20
CA ARG A 349 -9.91 -25.47 -6.94
C ARG A 349 -10.58 -24.69 -5.81
N LEU A 350 -11.21 -25.38 -4.87
CA LEU A 350 -11.91 -24.74 -3.75
C LEU A 350 -11.00 -23.78 -2.94
N MET A 351 -9.73 -24.10 -2.76
CA MET A 351 -8.77 -23.23 -2.06
C MET A 351 -8.49 -21.90 -2.79
N ASP A 352 -8.70 -21.88 -4.11
CA ASP A 352 -8.44 -20.74 -4.99
C ASP A 352 -9.71 -19.88 -5.20
N VAL A 353 -10.90 -20.42 -4.94
CA VAL A 353 -12.18 -19.71 -5.15
C VAL A 353 -12.22 -18.36 -4.43
N GLY A 354 -11.85 -18.33 -3.14
CA GLY A 354 -11.87 -17.10 -2.34
C GLY A 354 -10.97 -16.02 -2.92
N SER A 355 -9.72 -16.34 -3.26
CA SER A 355 -8.80 -15.36 -3.83
C SER A 355 -9.22 -14.93 -5.24
N THR A 356 -9.78 -15.81 -6.07
CA THR A 356 -10.29 -15.42 -7.39
C THR A 356 -11.45 -14.43 -7.29
N ILE A 357 -12.41 -14.65 -6.37
CA ILE A 357 -13.52 -13.70 -6.17
C ILE A 357 -12.99 -12.34 -5.69
N LEU A 358 -12.00 -12.35 -4.79
CA LEU A 358 -11.35 -11.13 -4.32
C LEU A 358 -10.66 -10.36 -5.44
N SER A 359 -9.92 -11.04 -6.33
CA SER A 359 -9.30 -10.38 -7.49
C SER A 359 -10.33 -9.77 -8.45
N VAL A 360 -11.50 -10.41 -8.63
CA VAL A 360 -12.61 -9.82 -9.40
C VAL A 360 -13.23 -8.63 -8.68
N ALA A 361 -13.33 -8.67 -7.35
CA ALA A 361 -13.81 -7.55 -6.53
C ALA A 361 -12.86 -6.33 -6.57
N ASP A 362 -11.56 -6.59 -6.68
CA ASP A 362 -10.51 -5.56 -6.82
C ASP A 362 -10.52 -4.89 -8.20
N ASN A 363 -11.21 -5.46 -9.19
CA ASN A 363 -11.47 -4.81 -10.47
C ASN A 363 -12.70 -3.89 -10.35
N VAL A 364 -12.57 -2.62 -10.75
CA VAL A 364 -13.67 -1.63 -10.72
C VAL A 364 -14.91 -2.09 -11.49
N ALA A 365 -14.74 -2.78 -12.62
CA ALA A 365 -15.84 -3.34 -13.40
C ALA A 365 -16.43 -4.62 -12.78
N GLY A 366 -15.65 -5.31 -11.93
CA GLY A 366 -16.01 -6.58 -11.30
C GLY A 366 -16.63 -6.43 -9.92
N GLN A 367 -16.42 -5.31 -9.23
CA GLN A 367 -16.83 -5.13 -7.82
C GLN A 367 -18.31 -5.42 -7.56
N ALA A 368 -19.21 -4.83 -8.35
CA ALA A 368 -20.64 -5.07 -8.18
C ALA A 368 -21.05 -6.51 -8.52
N LEU A 369 -20.36 -7.15 -9.49
CA LEU A 369 -20.59 -8.54 -9.86
C LEU A 369 -20.18 -9.47 -8.72
N ALA A 370 -18.98 -9.27 -8.17
CA ALA A 370 -18.44 -10.06 -7.07
C ALA A 370 -19.34 -9.97 -5.83
N TRP A 371 -19.79 -8.77 -5.44
CA TRP A 371 -20.72 -8.59 -4.32
C TRP A 371 -22.04 -9.34 -4.53
N ASN A 372 -22.66 -9.18 -5.69
CA ASN A 372 -23.91 -9.88 -6.01
C ASN A 372 -23.74 -11.40 -6.04
N PHE A 373 -22.63 -11.87 -6.60
CA PHE A 373 -22.30 -13.28 -6.70
C PHE A 373 -22.08 -13.91 -5.32
N VAL A 374 -21.35 -13.24 -4.42
CA VAL A 374 -21.15 -13.71 -3.04
C VAL A 374 -22.48 -13.82 -2.29
N ARG A 375 -23.39 -12.85 -2.45
CA ARG A 375 -24.73 -12.92 -1.85
C ARG A 375 -25.55 -14.08 -2.41
N ALA A 376 -25.51 -14.29 -3.72
CA ALA A 376 -26.28 -15.35 -4.38
C ALA A 376 -25.77 -16.77 -4.05
N HIS A 377 -24.46 -16.92 -3.79
CA HIS A 377 -23.81 -18.22 -3.62
C HIS A 377 -23.13 -18.39 -2.25
N TRP A 378 -23.60 -17.67 -1.24
CA TRP A 378 -22.97 -17.58 0.08
C TRP A 378 -22.61 -18.94 0.71
N ASP A 379 -23.52 -19.92 0.65
CA ASP A 379 -23.32 -21.26 1.24
C ASP A 379 -22.13 -22.02 0.66
N TYR A 380 -21.77 -21.72 -0.60
CA TYR A 380 -20.61 -22.33 -1.26
C TYR A 380 -19.34 -21.52 -0.99
N VAL A 381 -19.37 -20.21 -1.25
CA VAL A 381 -18.17 -19.35 -1.20
C VAL A 381 -17.67 -19.10 0.23
N SER A 382 -18.55 -19.14 1.24
CA SER A 382 -18.16 -18.98 2.65
C SER A 382 -17.19 -20.06 3.15
N ARG A 383 -17.09 -21.19 2.46
CA ARG A 383 -16.15 -22.28 2.79
C ARG A 383 -14.68 -21.91 2.62
N THR A 384 -14.39 -20.81 1.90
CA THR A 384 -13.02 -20.36 1.60
C THR A 384 -12.49 -19.31 2.58
N GLY A 385 -13.16 -19.11 3.71
CA GLY A 385 -12.83 -18.08 4.70
C GLY A 385 -13.79 -16.89 4.62
N PRO A 386 -14.92 -16.94 5.35
CA PRO A 386 -16.01 -15.98 5.19
C PRO A 386 -15.62 -14.56 5.61
N ALA A 387 -14.79 -14.42 6.66
CA ALA A 387 -14.34 -13.11 7.14
C ALA A 387 -13.52 -12.35 6.09
N ARG A 388 -12.50 -13.00 5.51
CA ARG A 388 -11.66 -12.41 4.46
C ARG A 388 -12.46 -12.09 3.19
N LEU A 389 -13.41 -12.96 2.83
CA LEU A 389 -14.25 -12.74 1.67
C LEU A 389 -15.14 -11.51 1.84
N ILE A 390 -15.84 -11.38 2.98
CA ILE A 390 -16.67 -10.20 3.29
C ILE A 390 -15.80 -8.94 3.32
N GLU A 391 -14.68 -8.97 4.02
CA GLU A 391 -13.77 -7.81 4.12
C GLU A 391 -13.36 -7.31 2.72
N GLY A 392 -12.90 -8.21 1.85
CA GLY A 392 -12.44 -7.82 0.53
C GLY A 392 -13.55 -7.35 -0.41
N VAL A 393 -14.69 -8.04 -0.49
CA VAL A 393 -15.79 -7.62 -1.39
C VAL A 393 -16.53 -6.37 -0.92
N THR A 394 -16.41 -5.99 0.35
CA THR A 394 -17.00 -4.75 0.90
C THR A 394 -15.99 -3.61 1.04
N ARG A 395 -14.69 -3.85 0.77
CA ARG A 395 -13.58 -2.90 1.00
C ARG A 395 -13.78 -1.52 0.35
N ARG A 396 -14.44 -1.49 -0.81
CA ARG A 396 -14.72 -0.29 -1.61
C ARG A 396 -15.98 0.47 -1.17
N PHE A 397 -16.76 -0.06 -0.22
CA PHE A 397 -18.02 0.57 0.18
C PHE A 397 -17.75 1.89 0.90
N SER A 398 -18.35 2.97 0.37
CA SER A 398 -18.12 4.35 0.82
C SER A 398 -19.38 5.23 0.72
N THR A 399 -20.56 4.63 0.50
CA THR A 399 -21.85 5.34 0.42
C THR A 399 -22.85 4.89 1.47
N LYS A 400 -23.80 5.77 1.83
CA LYS A 400 -24.90 5.43 2.76
C LYS A 400 -25.76 4.26 2.28
N PHE A 401 -25.90 4.09 0.97
CA PHE A 401 -26.65 2.98 0.37
C PHE A 401 -25.94 1.64 0.63
N GLU A 402 -24.62 1.58 0.40
CA GLU A 402 -23.82 0.39 0.68
C GLU A 402 -23.73 0.07 2.18
N LEU A 403 -23.78 1.08 3.06
CA LEU A 403 -23.77 0.87 4.52
C LEU A 403 -24.98 0.06 5.03
N GLN A 404 -26.10 0.11 4.33
CA GLN A 404 -27.31 -0.65 4.71
C GLN A 404 -27.12 -2.18 4.54
N GLU A 405 -26.04 -2.63 3.90
CA GLU A 405 -25.84 -4.00 3.41
C GLU A 405 -24.86 -4.87 4.24
N GLN A 406 -24.49 -4.48 5.48
CA GLN A 406 -23.50 -5.12 6.39
C GLN A 406 -22.01 -4.81 6.06
N ALA A 407 -21.17 -4.74 7.12
CA ALA A 407 -19.81 -4.14 7.22
C ALA A 407 -19.79 -2.69 7.76
N MET A 408 -20.46 -2.45 8.89
CA MET A 408 -20.83 -1.10 9.34
C MET A 408 -19.67 -0.15 9.68
N GLU A 409 -18.63 -0.60 10.39
CA GLU A 409 -17.65 0.37 10.94
C GLU A 409 -16.66 0.88 9.88
N GLN A 410 -16.09 0.00 9.06
CA GLN A 410 -15.16 0.41 8.00
C GLN A 410 -15.87 1.26 6.94
N THR A 411 -17.09 0.88 6.53
CA THR A 411 -17.88 1.68 5.59
C THR A 411 -18.26 3.03 6.17
N ARG A 412 -18.56 3.13 7.48
CA ARG A 412 -18.82 4.41 8.15
C ARG A 412 -17.60 5.32 8.13
N VAL A 413 -16.41 4.78 8.42
CA VAL A 413 -15.14 5.51 8.33
C VAL A 413 -14.89 6.01 6.90
N ASN A 414 -15.12 5.14 5.89
CA ASN A 414 -14.97 5.50 4.48
C ASN A 414 -15.93 6.63 4.06
N ILE A 415 -17.22 6.54 4.42
CA ILE A 415 -18.22 7.58 4.12
C ILE A 415 -17.79 8.93 4.71
N GLN A 416 -17.36 8.92 5.97
CA GLN A 416 -16.93 10.13 6.64
C GLN A 416 -15.69 10.73 5.97
N TRP A 417 -14.70 9.89 5.66
CA TRP A 417 -13.45 10.33 5.04
C TRP A 417 -13.68 10.92 3.64
N VAL A 418 -14.49 10.25 2.79
CA VAL A 418 -14.85 10.76 1.46
C VAL A 418 -15.58 12.09 1.57
N GLY A 419 -16.57 12.21 2.46
CA GLY A 419 -17.35 13.44 2.63
C GLY A 419 -16.53 14.65 3.12
N GLU A 420 -15.43 14.41 3.83
CA GLU A 420 -14.56 15.48 4.36
C GLU A 420 -13.41 15.85 3.41
N ASN A 421 -12.95 14.91 2.56
CA ASN A 421 -11.71 15.09 1.79
C ASN A 421 -11.89 15.16 0.27
N ALA A 422 -13.05 14.78 -0.29
CA ALA A 422 -13.23 14.67 -1.74
C ALA A 422 -12.88 15.96 -2.49
N ASP A 423 -13.40 17.12 -2.05
CA ASP A 423 -13.18 18.41 -2.71
C ASP A 423 -11.72 18.84 -2.66
N ALA A 424 -11.07 18.71 -1.49
CA ALA A 424 -9.67 19.07 -1.32
C ALA A 424 -8.73 18.17 -2.13
N VAL A 425 -9.04 16.88 -2.22
CA VAL A 425 -8.28 15.92 -3.04
C VAL A 425 -8.46 16.23 -4.53
N LEU A 426 -9.69 16.51 -4.96
CA LEU A 426 -10.00 16.90 -6.33
C LEU A 426 -9.24 18.17 -6.73
N GLU A 427 -9.38 19.24 -5.95
CA GLU A 427 -8.71 20.52 -6.20
C GLU A 427 -7.18 20.36 -6.24
N TRP A 428 -6.62 19.54 -5.34
CA TRP A 428 -5.19 19.27 -5.32
C TRP A 428 -4.71 18.61 -6.63
N PHE A 429 -5.37 17.54 -7.08
CA PHE A 429 -5.00 16.86 -8.33
C PHE A 429 -5.20 17.76 -9.56
N GLU A 430 -6.25 18.58 -9.60
CA GLU A 430 -6.46 19.54 -10.69
C GLU A 430 -5.36 20.61 -10.75
N ASN A 431 -4.91 21.09 -9.59
CA ASN A 431 -3.83 22.07 -9.51
C ASN A 431 -2.47 21.49 -9.93
N GLU A 432 -2.15 20.26 -9.51
CA GLU A 432 -0.90 19.61 -9.94
C GLU A 432 -0.90 19.28 -11.42
N ALA A 433 -2.04 18.83 -11.98
CA ALA A 433 -2.15 18.55 -13.41
C ALA A 433 -2.07 19.80 -14.30
N ALA A 434 -2.26 21.00 -13.73
CA ALA A 434 -2.19 22.28 -14.43
C ALA A 434 -0.80 22.94 -14.37
N ARG A 435 0.10 22.43 -13.53
CA ARG A 435 1.52 22.85 -13.49
C ARG A 435 2.29 22.22 -14.63
#